data_AF-A0A521TAA3-F1
#
_entry.id   AF-A0A521TAA3-F1
#
_cell.length_a   1.000
_cell.length_b   1.000
_cell.length_c   1.000
_cell.angle_alpha   90.00
_cell.angle_beta   90.00
_cell.angle_gamma   90.00
#
_symmetry.space_group_name_H-M   'P 1'
#
loop_
_entity.id
_entity.type
_entity.pdbx_description
1 polymer ?
#
loop_
_entity_poly.entity_id
_entity_poly.type
_entity_poly.pdbx_seq_one_letter_code
_entity_poly.pdbx_strand_id
1 'polypeptide(L)'
;MRRSLRLILSLITAVLLAGGASCARKHPPRNTSSDLVAFSHVDRAWTVSKGAGVTVAVIDWQFDPKGEAAANFVAPASMVPGERMGDLEPWHGAWMVDIVHRIAPEARIMPIIGRSLKQPGFQDALVRGIRYAAEHGAVAVTSSMGTATDSPQLREVIAFAEARGD
;
A
#
# COMPACT_ATOMS: atom_id res chain seq x y z
N MET A 1 -45.83 34.49 -62.67
CA MET A 1 -45.19 34.85 -63.94
C MET A 1 -43.83 34.16 -64.03
N ARG A 2 -43.56 33.54 -65.18
CA ARG A 2 -42.30 32.88 -65.55
C ARG A 2 -41.15 33.89 -65.66
N ARG A 3 -39.91 33.43 -65.42
CA ARG A 3 -38.70 33.55 -66.29
C ARG A 3 -37.45 33.44 -65.42
N SER A 4 -36.66 32.36 -65.50
CA SER A 4 -35.67 32.04 -66.54
C SER A 4 -34.36 32.81 -66.40
N LEU A 5 -33.32 32.07 -65.98
CA LEU A 5 -31.94 32.03 -66.48
C LEU A 5 -31.12 33.35 -66.56
N ARG A 6 -29.93 33.34 -65.94
CA ARG A 6 -28.62 33.50 -66.62
C ARG A 6 -27.44 33.26 -65.67
N LEU A 7 -26.52 32.42 -66.14
CA LEU A 7 -25.18 32.18 -65.60
C LEU A 7 -24.36 33.48 -65.56
N ILE A 8 -23.52 33.67 -64.53
CA ILE A 8 -22.14 34.16 -64.71
C ILE A 8 -21.21 33.41 -63.73
N LEU A 9 -20.18 32.84 -64.35
CA LEU A 9 -19.02 32.14 -63.81
C LEU A 9 -18.10 33.13 -63.08
N SER A 10 -17.66 32.84 -61.86
CA SER A 10 -16.42 33.41 -61.32
C SER A 10 -15.77 32.42 -60.36
N LEU A 11 -14.62 31.95 -60.84
CA LEU A 11 -13.67 31.05 -60.21
C LEU A 11 -13.03 31.77 -59.01
N ILE A 12 -13.28 31.30 -57.79
CA ILE A 12 -12.46 31.66 -56.63
C ILE A 12 -11.91 30.36 -56.06
N THR A 13 -10.64 30.13 -56.36
CA THR A 13 -9.79 29.09 -55.79
C THR A 13 -9.54 29.45 -54.32
N ALA A 14 -10.25 28.79 -53.41
CA ALA A 14 -9.98 28.90 -51.97
C ALA A 14 -9.18 27.69 -51.50
N VAL A 15 -8.03 28.01 -50.95
CA VAL A 15 -6.95 27.16 -50.42
C VAL A 15 -7.44 26.01 -49.53
N LEU A 16 -6.83 24.84 -49.73
CA LEU A 16 -6.94 23.68 -48.83
C LEU A 16 -6.53 24.06 -47.41
N LEU A 17 -7.45 23.95 -46.45
CA LEU A 17 -7.12 23.54 -45.10
C LEU A 17 -7.46 22.05 -45.01
N ALA A 18 -6.48 21.20 -45.35
CA ALA A 18 -6.55 19.79 -45.01
C ALA A 18 -6.56 19.71 -43.48
N GLY A 19 -7.75 19.51 -42.92
CA GLY A 19 -7.94 19.16 -41.53
C GLY A 19 -7.18 17.88 -41.26
N GLY A 20 -5.98 18.01 -40.69
CA GLY A 20 -5.27 16.90 -40.10
C GLY A 20 -6.11 16.37 -38.95
N ALA A 21 -6.90 15.33 -39.21
CA ALA A 21 -7.35 14.46 -38.15
C ALA A 21 -6.10 13.83 -37.55
N SER A 22 -5.52 14.49 -36.53
CA SER A 22 -4.69 13.80 -35.56
C SER A 22 -5.62 12.79 -34.91
N CYS A 23 -5.62 11.56 -35.46
CA CYS A 23 -5.85 10.39 -34.65
C CYS A 23 -4.83 10.49 -33.52
N ALA A 24 -5.24 11.10 -32.41
CA ALA A 24 -4.59 10.91 -31.13
C ALA A 24 -4.64 9.40 -30.92
N ARG A 25 -3.56 8.70 -31.33
CA ARG A 25 -3.33 7.34 -30.88
C ARG A 25 -3.36 7.46 -29.38
N LYS A 26 -4.45 6.98 -28.76
CA LYS A 26 -4.46 6.68 -27.34
C LYS A 26 -3.26 5.79 -27.16
N HIS A 27 -2.19 6.34 -26.59
CA HIS A 27 -1.11 5.51 -26.13
C HIS A 27 -1.77 4.52 -25.16
N PRO A 28 -1.53 3.21 -25.27
CA PRO A 28 -1.90 2.32 -24.18
C PRO A 28 -1.35 2.94 -22.89
N PRO A 29 -2.10 2.90 -21.78
CA PRO A 29 -1.60 3.46 -20.53
C PRO A 29 -0.18 2.94 -20.34
N ARG A 30 0.80 3.86 -20.34
CA ARG A 30 2.17 3.45 -20.00
C ARG A 30 2.02 2.86 -18.62
N ASN A 31 2.33 1.56 -18.48
CA ASN A 31 2.49 0.95 -17.18
C ASN A 31 3.75 1.60 -16.56
N THR A 32 3.57 2.80 -15.99
CA THR A 32 4.64 3.59 -15.37
C THR A 32 4.89 3.16 -13.94
N SER A 33 4.07 2.27 -13.37
CA SER A 33 4.47 1.47 -12.22
C SER A 33 5.32 0.33 -12.74
N SER A 34 6.63 0.36 -12.46
CA SER A 34 7.38 -0.88 -12.39
C SER A 34 6.58 -1.83 -11.50
N ASP A 35 6.15 -2.97 -12.03
CA ASP A 35 5.53 -3.99 -11.20
C ASP A 35 6.59 -4.45 -10.20
N LEU A 36 6.49 -3.95 -8.96
CA LEU A 36 7.47 -4.22 -7.90
C LEU A 36 7.60 -5.72 -7.66
N VAL A 37 6.53 -6.48 -7.88
CA VAL A 37 6.53 -7.95 -7.81
C VAL A 37 7.50 -8.52 -8.84
N ALA A 38 7.39 -8.10 -10.11
CA ALA A 38 8.28 -8.53 -11.17
C ALA A 38 9.72 -7.98 -11.02
N PHE A 39 9.86 -6.72 -10.61
CA PHE A 39 11.17 -6.07 -10.41
C PHE A 39 11.98 -6.76 -9.32
N SER A 40 11.34 -7.12 -8.20
CA SER A 40 11.98 -7.82 -7.07
C SER A 40 11.93 -9.34 -7.22
N HIS A 41 11.48 -9.87 -8.36
CA HIS A 41 11.34 -11.31 -8.62
C HIS A 41 10.51 -12.07 -7.58
N VAL A 42 9.53 -11.40 -6.96
CA VAL A 42 8.60 -12.00 -5.99
C VAL A 42 7.72 -13.05 -6.67
N ASP A 43 7.38 -12.86 -7.93
CA ASP A 43 6.70 -13.85 -8.78
C ASP A 43 7.44 -15.20 -8.82
N ARG A 44 8.77 -15.17 -8.81
CA ARG A 44 9.59 -16.39 -8.74
C ARG A 44 9.60 -16.98 -7.34
N ALA A 45 9.65 -16.17 -6.29
CA ALA A 45 9.57 -16.66 -4.91
C ALA A 45 8.26 -17.42 -4.65
N TRP A 46 7.15 -16.99 -5.26
CA TRP A 46 5.85 -17.67 -5.18
C TRP A 46 5.82 -19.08 -5.74
N THR A 47 6.79 -19.49 -6.55
CA THR A 47 6.92 -20.89 -6.98
C THR A 47 7.37 -21.81 -5.85
N VAL A 48 7.94 -21.25 -4.78
CA VAL A 48 8.38 -21.97 -3.57
C VAL A 48 7.36 -21.77 -2.44
N SER A 49 6.98 -20.53 -2.14
CA SER A 49 5.99 -20.21 -1.10
C SER A 49 5.38 -18.82 -1.31
N LYS A 50 4.13 -18.66 -0.87
CA LYS A 50 3.40 -17.38 -0.82
C LYS A 50 3.13 -16.90 0.61
N GLY A 51 3.78 -17.53 1.60
CA GLY A 51 3.67 -17.17 3.01
C GLY A 51 2.62 -17.95 3.80
N ALA A 52 2.10 -19.06 3.28
CA ALA A 52 1.20 -19.91 4.06
C ALA A 52 1.81 -20.31 5.41
N GLY A 53 1.03 -20.19 6.48
CA GLY A 53 1.43 -20.60 7.83
C GLY A 53 2.23 -19.57 8.61
N VAL A 54 2.76 -18.51 7.98
CA VAL A 54 3.49 -17.44 8.69
C VAL A 54 2.59 -16.27 9.06
N THR A 55 3.00 -15.52 10.09
CA THR A 55 2.35 -14.27 10.50
C THR A 55 3.35 -13.13 10.45
N VAL A 56 2.99 -12.01 9.82
CA VAL A 56 3.81 -10.79 9.76
C VAL A 56 3.12 -9.68 10.56
N ALA A 57 3.81 -9.12 11.54
CA ALA A 57 3.29 -7.98 12.30
C ALA A 57 3.64 -6.65 11.64
N VAL A 58 2.65 -5.78 11.50
CA VAL A 58 2.81 -4.41 10.99
C VAL A 58 2.45 -3.46 12.13
N ILE A 59 3.43 -2.69 12.58
CA ILE A 59 3.26 -1.68 13.62
C ILE A 59 3.12 -0.31 12.96
N ASP A 60 1.93 0.28 13.05
CA ASP A 60 1.59 1.54 12.38
C ASP A 60 0.65 2.40 13.26
N TRP A 61 0.05 3.47 12.73
CA TRP A 61 -0.88 4.31 13.49
C TRP A 61 -2.36 3.95 13.29
N GLN A 62 -2.75 3.46 12.11
CA GLN A 62 -4.10 2.97 11.83
C GLN A 62 -4.14 1.99 10.68
N PHE A 63 -5.18 1.17 10.64
CA PHE A 63 -5.44 0.18 9.59
C PHE A 63 -6.90 0.22 9.17
N ASP A 64 -7.17 -0.20 7.93
CA ASP A 64 -8.53 -0.36 7.42
C ASP A 64 -9.06 -1.76 7.75
N PRO A 65 -10.06 -1.91 8.64
CA PRO A 65 -10.66 -3.21 8.93
C PRO A 65 -11.51 -3.74 7.77
N LYS A 66 -11.68 -2.97 6.69
CA LYS A 66 -12.42 -3.34 5.47
C LYS A 66 -11.54 -3.33 4.22
N GLY A 67 -10.23 -3.12 4.37
CA GLY A 67 -9.26 -3.11 3.28
C GLY A 67 -9.05 -4.49 2.67
N GLU A 68 -8.33 -4.56 1.55
CA GLU A 68 -8.06 -5.81 0.81
C GLU A 68 -7.36 -6.85 1.70
N ALA A 69 -6.32 -6.42 2.45
CA ALA A 69 -5.58 -7.29 3.35
C ALA A 69 -6.37 -7.73 4.62
N ALA A 70 -7.54 -7.12 4.91
CA ALA A 70 -8.21 -7.29 6.19
C ALA A 70 -8.71 -8.72 6.43
N ALA A 71 -9.00 -9.48 5.37
CA ALA A 71 -9.40 -10.88 5.47
C ALA A 71 -8.30 -11.78 6.06
N ASN A 72 -7.03 -11.35 5.98
CA ASN A 72 -5.88 -12.07 6.53
C ASN A 72 -5.45 -11.57 7.91
N PHE A 73 -6.19 -10.63 8.51
CA PHE A 73 -5.84 -10.08 9.82
C PHE A 73 -6.01 -11.11 10.94
N VAL A 74 -5.02 -11.20 11.81
CA VAL A 74 -5.03 -12.02 13.02
C VAL A 74 -4.48 -11.24 14.20
N ALA A 75 -5.04 -11.50 15.39
CA ALA A 75 -4.62 -10.87 16.65
C ALA A 75 -4.42 -9.34 16.58
N PRO A 76 -5.34 -8.56 15.96
CA PRO A 76 -5.20 -7.11 15.87
C PRO A 76 -5.11 -6.49 17.27
N ALA A 77 -4.22 -5.52 17.46
CA ALA A 77 -3.99 -4.93 18.77
C ALA A 77 -3.72 -3.43 18.72
N SER A 78 -3.86 -2.77 19.86
CA SER A 78 -3.46 -1.39 20.05
C SER A 78 -2.59 -1.26 21.30
N MET A 79 -1.38 -0.75 21.10
CA MET A 79 -0.46 -0.39 22.17
C MET A 79 -0.66 1.06 22.62
N VAL A 80 -1.62 1.76 22.02
CA VAL A 80 -1.92 3.17 22.22
C VAL A 80 -3.25 3.26 23.00
N PRO A 81 -3.24 3.69 24.27
CA PRO A 81 -4.44 3.73 25.10
C PRO A 81 -5.56 4.54 24.45
N GLY A 82 -6.76 3.95 24.41
CA GLY A 82 -7.97 4.60 23.91
C GLY A 82 -8.12 4.63 22.39
N GLU A 83 -7.14 4.15 21.63
CA GLU A 83 -7.22 4.07 20.16
C GLU A 83 -7.52 2.65 19.71
N ARG A 84 -8.46 2.52 18.76
CA ARG A 84 -8.84 1.28 18.11
C ARG A 84 -8.68 1.40 16.61
N MET A 85 -8.55 0.26 15.94
CA MET A 85 -8.52 0.18 14.49
C MET A 85 -9.80 0.76 13.89
N GLY A 86 -9.65 1.57 12.84
CA GLY A 86 -10.76 2.23 12.14
C GLY A 86 -11.29 3.49 12.83
N ASP A 87 -10.68 3.94 13.94
CA ASP A 87 -11.08 5.19 14.61
C ASP A 87 -10.68 6.45 13.82
N LEU A 88 -9.69 6.34 12.92
CA LEU A 88 -9.29 7.40 12.00
C LEU A 88 -9.16 6.83 10.59
N GLU A 89 -9.33 7.68 9.58
CA GLU A 89 -9.17 7.32 8.17
C GLU A 89 -7.76 6.77 7.91
N PRO A 90 -7.60 5.46 7.66
CA PRO A 90 -6.29 4.82 7.58
C PRO A 90 -5.69 5.01 6.18
N TRP A 91 -4.49 5.55 6.09
CA TRP A 91 -3.76 5.62 4.80
C TRP A 91 -2.42 4.89 4.85
N HIS A 92 -1.54 5.23 5.80
CA HIS A 92 -0.20 4.65 5.84
C HIS A 92 -0.21 3.17 6.23
N GLY A 93 -0.78 2.82 7.39
CA GLY A 93 -0.82 1.44 7.85
C GLY A 93 -1.68 0.54 6.96
N ALA A 94 -2.75 1.07 6.37
CA ALA A 94 -3.51 0.38 5.32
C ALA A 94 -2.62 0.04 4.11
N TRP A 95 -1.85 1.00 3.61
CA TRP A 95 -0.92 0.73 2.52
C TRP A 95 0.19 -0.26 2.92
N MET A 96 0.72 -0.18 4.15
CA MET A 96 1.75 -1.09 4.64
C MET A 96 1.26 -2.55 4.68
N VAL A 97 0.05 -2.82 5.16
CA VAL A 97 -0.50 -4.18 5.16
C VAL A 97 -0.82 -4.67 3.75
N ASP A 98 -1.23 -3.79 2.84
CA ASP A 98 -1.48 -4.16 1.44
C ASP A 98 -0.17 -4.52 0.71
N ILE A 99 0.95 -3.88 1.05
CA ILE A 99 2.28 -4.28 0.54
C ILE A 99 2.63 -5.69 1.03
N VAL A 100 2.43 -5.98 2.32
CA VAL A 100 2.67 -7.33 2.88
C VAL A 100 1.77 -8.34 2.18
N HIS A 101 0.48 -8.05 2.03
CA HIS A 101 -0.49 -8.92 1.35
C HIS A 101 -0.11 -9.15 -0.12
N ARG A 102 0.33 -8.10 -0.83
CA ARG A 102 0.78 -8.22 -2.21
C ARG A 102 2.07 -9.01 -2.36
N ILE A 103 2.94 -9.07 -1.36
CA ILE A 103 4.20 -9.84 -1.40
C ILE A 103 3.98 -11.29 -0.94
N ALA A 104 3.17 -11.50 0.09
CA ALA A 104 2.90 -12.80 0.70
C ALA A 104 1.39 -12.97 0.90
N PRO A 105 0.63 -13.27 -0.18
CA PRO A 105 -0.83 -13.25 -0.15
C PRO A 105 -1.46 -14.33 0.74
N GLU A 106 -0.70 -15.38 1.07
CA GLU A 106 -1.15 -16.47 1.95
C GLU A 106 -0.67 -16.27 3.41
N ALA A 107 0.10 -15.22 3.69
CA ALA A 107 0.50 -14.87 5.04
C ALA A 107 -0.65 -14.26 5.83
N ARG A 108 -0.68 -14.56 7.13
CA ARG A 108 -1.49 -13.85 8.10
C ARG A 108 -0.80 -12.52 8.46
N ILE A 109 -1.59 -11.48 8.72
CA ILE A 109 -1.09 -10.15 9.04
C ILE A 109 -1.56 -9.76 10.44
N MET A 110 -0.65 -9.30 11.29
CA MET A 110 -0.95 -8.84 12.64
C MET A 110 -0.84 -7.31 12.71
N PRO A 111 -1.93 -6.57 12.49
CA PRO A 111 -1.92 -5.11 12.57
C PRO A 111 -1.87 -4.65 14.03
N ILE A 112 -0.87 -3.83 14.37
CA ILE A 112 -0.65 -3.31 15.73
C ILE A 112 -0.60 -1.78 15.65
N ILE A 113 -1.53 -1.11 16.34
CA ILE A 113 -1.45 0.35 16.51
C ILE A 113 -0.34 0.64 17.52
N GLY A 114 0.81 1.11 17.04
CA GLY A 114 2.00 1.42 17.83
C GLY A 114 2.42 2.89 17.79
N ARG A 115 1.68 3.75 17.08
CA ARG A 115 1.89 5.20 17.10
C ARG A 115 0.57 5.93 17.11
N SER A 116 0.47 6.98 17.91
CA SER A 116 -0.65 7.91 17.84
C SER A 116 -0.30 9.15 17.02
N LEU A 117 -1.29 9.71 16.34
CA LEU A 117 -1.22 11.07 15.77
C LEU A 117 -1.69 12.16 16.76
N LYS A 118 -2.29 11.76 17.90
CA LYS A 118 -2.93 12.65 18.87
C LYS A 118 -2.11 12.79 20.17
N GLN A 119 -1.33 11.77 20.53
CA GLN A 119 -0.57 11.71 21.78
C GLN A 119 0.88 11.25 21.56
N PRO A 120 1.83 11.66 22.42
CA PRO A 120 3.20 11.15 22.40
C PRO A 120 3.27 9.68 22.88
N GLY A 121 4.48 9.11 22.90
CA GLY A 121 4.71 7.75 23.42
C GLY A 121 4.98 6.68 22.37
N PHE A 122 5.41 7.08 21.17
CA PHE A 122 5.79 6.15 20.09
C PHE A 122 6.83 5.12 20.54
N GLN A 123 7.89 5.54 21.24
CA GLN A 123 8.96 4.64 21.70
C GLN A 123 8.41 3.50 22.56
N ASP A 124 7.61 3.82 23.57
CA ASP A 124 7.08 2.81 24.50
C ASP A 124 6.05 1.90 23.81
N ALA A 125 5.21 2.47 22.93
CA ALA A 125 4.24 1.70 22.15
C ALA A 125 4.91 0.79 21.12
N LEU A 126 6.02 1.21 20.52
CA LEU A 126 6.86 0.39 19.65
C LEU A 126 7.45 -0.80 20.41
N VAL A 127 8.04 -0.57 21.59
CA VAL A 127 8.59 -1.64 22.44
C VAL A 127 7.49 -2.65 22.82
N ARG A 128 6.32 -2.18 23.26
CA ARG A 128 5.19 -3.07 23.55
C ARG A 128 4.70 -3.83 22.32
N GLY A 129 4.68 -3.17 21.15
CA GLY A 129 4.25 -3.77 19.89
C GLY A 129 5.19 -4.88 19.42
N ILE A 130 6.50 -4.68 19.50
CA ILE A 130 7.50 -5.72 19.18
C ILE A 130 7.33 -6.93 20.12
N ARG A 131 7.19 -6.68 21.43
CA ARG A 131 6.94 -7.75 22.40
C ARG A 131 5.67 -8.52 22.07
N TYR A 132 4.55 -7.81 21.86
CA TYR A 132 3.27 -8.41 21.53
C TYR A 132 3.36 -9.28 20.27
N ALA A 133 4.01 -8.78 19.21
CA ALA A 133 4.21 -9.52 17.98
C ALA A 133 4.97 -10.84 18.20
N ALA A 134 6.07 -10.80 18.97
CA ALA A 134 6.86 -11.98 19.30
C ALA A 134 6.11 -12.98 20.21
N GLU A 135 5.26 -12.50 21.11
CA GLU A 135 4.42 -13.34 21.97
C GLU A 135 3.31 -14.04 21.17
N HIS A 136 2.83 -13.40 20.10
CA HIS A 136 1.75 -13.91 19.25
C HIS A 136 2.24 -14.59 17.95
N GLY A 137 3.52 -14.97 17.90
CA GLY A 137 4.08 -15.81 16.84
C GLY A 137 4.24 -15.11 15.49
N ALA A 138 4.43 -13.79 15.48
CA ALA A 138 4.88 -13.10 14.29
C ALA A 138 6.34 -13.50 13.99
N VAL A 139 6.62 -13.96 12.77
CA VAL A 139 7.97 -14.34 12.32
C VAL A 139 8.76 -13.13 11.81
N ALA A 140 8.07 -12.03 11.52
CA ALA A 140 8.64 -10.78 11.09
C ALA A 140 7.82 -9.61 11.66
N VAL A 141 8.51 -8.54 12.01
CA VAL A 141 7.91 -7.29 12.52
C VAL A 141 8.41 -6.14 11.67
N THR A 142 7.50 -5.31 11.17
CA THR A 142 7.83 -4.09 10.42
C THR A 142 7.18 -2.86 11.04
N SER A 143 7.89 -1.73 10.99
CA SER A 143 7.41 -0.43 11.46
C SER A 143 8.02 0.68 10.61
N SER A 144 7.18 1.46 9.94
CA SER A 144 7.61 2.58 9.08
C SER A 144 7.16 3.93 9.66
N MET A 145 7.25 4.06 10.99
CA MET A 145 6.66 5.19 11.73
C MET A 145 7.65 6.26 12.21
N GLY A 146 8.87 6.24 11.69
CA GLY A 146 9.94 7.19 12.02
C GLY A 146 10.99 6.60 12.97
N THR A 147 11.89 7.46 13.42
CA THR A 147 13.09 7.05 14.16
C THR A 147 12.74 6.48 15.54
N ALA A 148 13.19 5.26 15.82
CA ALA A 148 13.26 4.72 17.17
C ALA A 148 14.55 5.22 17.86
N THR A 149 14.48 5.50 19.15
CA THR A 149 15.68 5.88 19.94
C THR A 149 16.30 4.62 20.54
N ASP A 150 17.63 4.48 20.46
CA ASP A 150 18.31 3.38 21.15
C ASP A 150 18.08 3.50 22.66
N SER A 151 17.71 2.38 23.28
CA SER A 151 17.44 2.28 24.71
C SER A 151 17.66 0.84 25.17
N PRO A 152 18.00 0.61 26.45
CA PRO A 152 18.10 -0.74 27.00
C PRO A 152 16.83 -1.56 26.76
N GLN A 153 15.66 -0.96 26.89
CA GLN A 153 14.36 -1.61 26.71
C GLN A 153 14.12 -2.02 25.25
N LEU A 154 14.52 -1.18 24.29
CA LEU A 154 14.42 -1.51 22.86
C LEU A 154 15.37 -2.68 22.52
N ARG A 155 16.60 -2.65 23.01
CA ARG A 155 17.56 -3.75 22.80
C ARG A 155 17.09 -5.05 23.44
N GLU A 156 16.55 -4.99 24.65
CA GLU A 156 16.01 -6.15 25.35
C GLU A 156 14.83 -6.77 24.59
N VAL A 157 13.89 -5.97 24.11
CA VAL A 157 12.73 -6.51 23.39
C VAL A 157 13.10 -7.07 22.01
N ILE A 158 14.10 -6.48 21.34
CA ILE A 158 14.63 -7.03 20.09
C ILE A 158 15.27 -8.39 20.36
N ALA A 159 16.17 -8.48 21.35
CA ALA A 159 16.78 -9.76 21.73
C ALA A 159 15.74 -10.81 22.15
N PHE A 160 14.69 -10.40 22.86
CA PHE A 160 13.56 -11.26 23.19
C PHE A 160 12.80 -11.76 21.95
N ALA A 161 12.58 -10.90 20.96
CA ALA A 161 11.91 -11.28 19.72
C ALA A 161 12.79 -12.23 18.88
N GLU A 162 14.08 -11.94 18.75
CA GLU A 162 15.05 -12.76 18.02
C GLU A 162 15.21 -14.16 18.65
N ALA A 163 15.24 -14.26 19.98
CA ALA A 163 15.33 -15.54 20.68
C ALA A 163 14.08 -16.44 20.52
N ARG A 164 12.98 -15.90 19.97
CA ARG A 164 11.71 -16.60 19.72
C ARG A 164 11.44 -16.83 18.23
N GLY A 165 12.26 -16.25 17.35
CA GLY A 165 12.24 -16.59 15.94
C GLY A 165 12.83 -17.97 15.74
N ASP A 166 12.16 -18.80 14.95
CA ASP A 166 12.66 -20.10 14.50
C ASP A 166 13.75 -19.96 13.42
#